data_AF-A0A2V9WDM8-F1
#
_entry.id   AF-A0A2V9WDM8-F1
#
_cell.length_a   1.000
_cell.length_b   1.000
_cell.length_c   1.000
_cell.angle_alpha   90.00
_cell.angle_beta   90.00
_cell.angle_gamma   90.00
#
_symmetry.space_group_name_H-M   'P 1'
#
loop_
_entity.id
_entity.type
_entity.pdbx_description
1 polymer ?
#
loop_
_entity_poly.entity_id
_entity_poly.type
_entity_poly.pdbx_seq_one_letter_code
_entity_poly.pdbx_strand_id
1 'polypeptide(L)'
;MKYHDRIMFGTDNGMDEEMYRNHFRWLETADEYFDYWGYPGQGRLENIRDGIADTVLEKVYPLNAKRLFHQFRGGAQERKASQ
;
A
#
# COMPACT_ATOMS: atom_id res chain seq x y z
N MET A 1 14.94 1.86 -12.19
CA MET A 1 13.76 1.16 -11.63
C MET A 1 12.91 0.60 -12.77
N LYS A 2 12.49 -0.68 -12.73
CA LYS A 2 11.93 -1.39 -13.91
C LYS A 2 10.46 -1.86 -13.78
N TYR A 3 9.93 -2.04 -12.57
CA TYR A 3 8.65 -2.74 -12.35
C TYR A 3 7.68 -2.03 -11.38
N HIS A 4 7.77 -0.70 -11.24
CA HIS A 4 6.92 0.07 -10.32
C HIS A 4 5.41 -0.03 -10.63
N ASP A 5 5.00 -0.39 -11.86
CA ASP A 5 3.58 -0.45 -12.26
C ASP A 5 2.88 -1.76 -11.82
N ARG A 6 3.62 -2.66 -11.13
CA ARG A 6 3.16 -4.00 -10.74
C ARG A 6 2.94 -4.17 -9.23
N ILE A 7 3.23 -3.14 -8.44
CA ILE A 7 3.11 -3.16 -6.98
C ILE A 7 2.06 -2.15 -6.52
N MET A 8 1.34 -2.44 -5.46
CA MET A 8 0.43 -1.50 -4.81
C MET A 8 0.52 -1.67 -3.30
N PHE A 9 0.28 -0.59 -2.57
CA PHE A 9 0.18 -0.65 -1.13
C PHE A 9 -1.18 -1.25 -0.71
N GLY A 10 -1.17 -2.08 0.33
CA GLY A 10 -2.35 -2.67 0.94
C GLY A 10 -1.99 -3.29 2.27
N THR A 11 -2.94 -3.29 3.20
CA THR A 11 -2.82 -3.90 4.52
C THR A 11 -4.12 -4.61 4.86
N ASP A 12 -4.01 -5.74 5.54
CA ASP A 12 -5.12 -6.50 6.15
C ASP A 12 -5.46 -5.99 7.55
N ASN A 13 -4.75 -4.97 8.05
CA ASN A 13 -5.04 -4.29 9.30
C ASN A 13 -6.31 -3.40 9.20
N GLY A 14 -6.82 -2.99 10.36
CA GLY A 14 -7.98 -2.09 10.47
C GLY A 14 -7.73 -0.68 9.94
N MET A 15 -8.76 0.18 9.97
CA MET A 15 -8.68 1.57 9.47
C MET A 15 -8.13 2.55 10.51
N ASP A 16 -7.01 2.21 11.15
CA ASP A 16 -6.39 3.05 12.18
C ASP A 16 -5.38 4.04 11.57
N GLU A 17 -5.42 5.30 12.00
CA GLU A 17 -4.57 6.36 11.45
C GLU A 17 -3.08 6.15 11.80
N GLU A 18 -2.78 5.76 13.03
CA GLU A 18 -1.41 5.51 13.47
C GLU A 18 -0.80 4.32 12.71
N MET A 19 -1.62 3.31 12.40
CA MET A 19 -1.22 2.20 11.56
C MET A 19 -0.79 2.68 10.17
N TYR A 20 -1.59 3.50 9.48
CA TYR A 20 -1.22 4.02 8.16
C TYR A 20 0.01 4.92 8.21
N ARG A 21 0.14 5.78 9.22
CA ARG A 21 1.34 6.63 9.40
C ARG A 21 2.61 5.81 9.55
N ASN A 22 2.54 4.70 10.31
CA ASN A 22 3.67 3.78 10.45
C ASN A 22 4.05 3.14 9.09
N HIS A 23 3.06 2.70 8.30
CA HIS A 23 3.30 2.13 6.97
C HIS A 23 3.80 3.15 5.94
N PHE A 24 3.40 4.41 6.04
CA PHE A 24 3.92 5.47 5.15
C PHE A 24 5.35 5.83 5.49
N ARG A 25 5.68 5.87 6.79
CA ARG A 25 7.07 6.04 7.25
C ARG A 25 7.99 4.98 6.64
N TRP A 26 7.53 3.73 6.54
CA TRP A 26 8.24 2.64 5.86
C TRP A 26 8.59 2.91 4.39
N LEU A 27 7.72 3.59 3.65
CA LEU A 27 7.86 3.79 2.21
C LEU A 27 8.56 5.12 1.87
N GLU A 28 8.34 6.13 2.70
CA GLU A 28 8.72 7.53 2.43
C GLU A 28 10.03 7.92 3.11
N THR A 29 10.43 7.24 4.19
CA THR A 29 11.63 7.59 4.97
C THR A 29 12.75 6.56 4.79
N ALA A 30 13.99 7.01 5.02
CA ALA A 30 15.18 6.17 5.06
C ALA A 30 15.58 5.83 6.50
N ASP A 31 14.60 5.77 7.41
CA ASP A 31 14.84 5.47 8.82
C ASP A 31 15.29 4.03 8.98
N GLU A 32 16.46 3.78 9.55
CA GLU A 32 17.00 2.42 9.71
C GLU A 32 16.22 1.58 10.74
N TYR A 33 15.68 2.22 11.79
CA TYR A 33 14.99 1.53 12.88
C TYR A 33 13.83 2.35 13.46
N PHE A 34 12.65 1.75 13.54
CA PHE A 34 11.52 2.26 14.32
C PHE A 34 10.55 1.12 14.67
N ASP A 35 9.78 1.30 15.74
CA ASP A 35 8.82 0.29 16.18
C ASP A 35 7.61 0.23 15.23
N TYR A 36 7.21 -0.99 14.90
CA TYR A 36 6.00 -1.24 14.12
C TYR A 36 4.75 -0.91 14.93
N TRP A 37 3.66 -0.47 14.27
CA TRP A 37 2.42 -0.07 14.96
C TRP A 37 1.84 -1.17 15.87
N GLY A 38 2.02 -2.43 15.50
CA GLY A 38 1.60 -3.60 16.28
C GLY A 38 2.68 -4.23 17.17
N TYR A 39 3.79 -3.54 17.46
CA TYR A 39 4.85 -4.07 18.32
C TYR A 39 4.35 -4.36 19.74
N PRO A 40 4.75 -5.48 20.38
CA PRO A 40 5.61 -6.57 19.89
C PRO A 40 4.88 -7.67 19.12
N GLY A 41 3.56 -7.59 18.99
CA GLY A 41 2.70 -8.65 18.45
C GLY A 41 2.88 -8.95 16.95
N GLN A 42 3.25 -7.96 16.13
CA GLN A 42 3.45 -8.12 14.68
C GLN A 42 4.94 -8.16 14.24
N GLY A 43 5.85 -8.53 15.15
CA GLY A 43 7.27 -8.73 14.84
C GLY A 43 8.10 -7.44 14.79
N ARG A 44 9.42 -7.60 14.55
CA ARG A 44 10.34 -6.49 14.31
C ARG A 44 10.55 -6.37 12.81
N LEU A 45 10.22 -5.21 12.26
CA LEU A 45 10.53 -4.89 10.88
C LEU A 45 11.57 -3.77 10.93
N GLU A 46 12.72 -3.99 10.30
CA GLU A 46 13.80 -3.01 10.14
C GLU A 46 13.73 -2.46 8.73
N ASN A 47 13.63 -1.14 8.58
CA ASN A 47 13.49 -0.53 7.26
C ASN A 47 14.88 -0.33 6.65
N ILE A 48 15.27 -1.23 5.76
CA ILE A 48 16.55 -1.21 5.03
C ILE A 48 16.31 -0.61 3.64
N ARG A 49 15.87 0.65 3.57
CA ARG A 49 15.60 1.25 2.27
C ARG A 49 15.85 2.76 2.25
N ASP A 50 16.61 3.20 1.26
CA ASP A 50 16.55 4.58 0.81
C ASP A 50 15.12 4.89 0.34
N GLY A 51 14.54 5.99 0.83
CA GLY A 51 13.16 6.39 0.57
C GLY A 51 12.77 6.26 -0.91
N ILE A 52 11.52 5.86 -1.18
CA ILE A 52 11.03 5.72 -2.55
C ILE A 52 10.82 7.11 -3.15
N ALA A 53 11.26 7.32 -4.40
CA ALA A 53 10.99 8.57 -5.12
C ALA A 53 9.48 8.83 -5.31
N ASP A 54 9.05 10.08 -5.20
CA ASP A 54 7.65 10.52 -5.27
C ASP A 54 6.90 9.96 -6.49
N THR A 55 7.53 9.98 -7.66
CA THR A 55 6.96 9.46 -8.92
C THR A 55 6.60 7.96 -8.86
N VAL A 56 7.24 7.20 -7.96
CA VAL A 56 6.93 5.79 -7.71
C VAL A 56 5.89 5.66 -6.60
N LEU A 57 5.90 6.51 -5.58
CA LEU A 57 4.87 6.55 -4.54
C LEU A 57 3.48 6.83 -5.14
N GLU A 58 3.36 7.76 -6.09
CA GLU A 58 2.11 8.00 -6.82
C GLU A 58 1.58 6.73 -7.52
N LYS A 59 2.48 5.85 -7.96
CA LYS A 59 2.10 4.58 -8.57
C LYS A 59 1.64 3.57 -7.54
N VAL A 60 2.40 3.45 -6.45
CA VAL A 60 2.18 2.49 -5.37
C VAL A 60 0.88 2.78 -4.61
N TYR A 61 0.57 4.05 -4.32
CA TYR A 61 -0.60 4.43 -3.54
C TYR A 61 -1.89 4.41 -4.40
N PRO A 62 -2.16 5.36 -5.32
CA PRO A 62 -3.42 5.33 -6.05
C PRO A 62 -3.35 4.74 -7.47
N LEU A 63 -2.32 5.01 -8.28
CA LEU A 63 -2.46 4.84 -9.74
C LEU A 63 -2.54 3.37 -10.15
N ASN A 64 -1.73 2.49 -9.56
CA ASN A 64 -1.77 1.07 -9.89
C ASN A 64 -3.08 0.41 -9.44
N ALA A 65 -3.58 0.79 -8.26
CA ALA A 65 -4.89 0.34 -7.78
C ALA A 65 -6.02 0.82 -8.72
N LYS A 66 -6.04 2.11 -9.09
CA LYS A 66 -7.02 2.65 -10.04
C LYS A 66 -6.98 1.91 -11.37
N ARG A 67 -5.79 1.70 -11.93
CA ARG A 67 -5.59 0.96 -13.19
C ARG A 67 -6.15 -0.46 -13.09
N LEU A 68 -5.84 -1.17 -12.01
CA LEU A 68 -6.28 -2.55 -11.80
C LEU A 68 -7.79 -2.63 -11.56
N PHE A 69 -8.36 -1.79 -10.70
CA PHE A 69 -9.77 -1.89 -10.33
C PHE A 69 -10.72 -1.29 -11.36
N HIS A 70 -10.25 -0.41 -12.25
CA HIS A 70 -11.09 0.12 -13.33
C HIS A 70 -11.66 -0.98 -14.22
N GLN A 71 -10.91 -2.08 -14.43
CA GLN A 71 -11.36 -3.20 -15.27
C GLN A 71 -12.53 -3.99 -14.67
N PHE A 72 -12.79 -3.85 -13.36
CA PHE A 72 -13.83 -4.61 -12.66
C PHE A 72 -15.13 -3.83 -12.44
N ARG A 73 -15.17 -2.54 -12.80
CA ARG A 73 -16.37 -1.68 -12.59
C ARG A 73 -17.60 -2.11 -13.41
N GLY A 74 -17.46 -2.92 -14.45
CA GLY A 74 -18.57 -3.44 -15.27
C GLY A 74 -19.23 -4.72 -14.71
N GLY A 75 -18.46 -5.66 -14.16
CA GLY A 75 -18.98 -6.99 -13.76
C GLY A 75 -19.87 -6.99 -12.52
N ALA A 76 -19.87 -5.92 -11.72
CA ALA A 76 -20.79 -5.76 -10.60
C ALA A 76 -22.21 -5.37 -11.04
N GLN A 77 -22.37 -4.73 -12.20
CA GLN A 77 -23.68 -4.37 -12.74
C GLN A 77 -24.36 -5.55 -13.46
N GLU A 78 -23.60 -6.37 -14.18
CA GLU A 78 -24.12 -7.58 -14.84
C GLU A 78 -24.64 -8.62 -13.84
N ARG A 79 -23.97 -8.81 -12.69
CA ARG A 79 -24.43 -9.74 -11.64
C ARG A 79 -25.73 -9.32 -10.94
N LYS A 80 -26.07 -8.02 -10.94
CA LYS A 80 -27.35 -7.52 -10.42
C LYS A 80 -28.49 -7.60 -11.43
N ALA A 81 -28.20 -7.68 -12.73
CA ALA A 81 -29.20 -7.78 -13.79
C ALA A 81 -29.62 -9.23 -14.08
N SER A 82 -28.94 -10.23 -13.51
CA SER A 82 -29.23 -11.66 -13.67
C SER A 82 -29.77 -12.33 -12.41
N GLN A 83 -30.24 -11.55 -11.42
CA GLN A 83 -30.96 -12.02 -10.22
C GLN A 83 -32.37 -11.47 -10.19
#